data_AF-A0A524GFJ5-F1
#
_entry.id   AF-A0A524GFJ5-F1
#
_cell.length_a   1.000
_cell.length_b   1.000
_cell.length_c   1.000
_cell.angle_alpha   90.00
_cell.angle_beta   90.00
_cell.angle_gamma   90.00
#
_symmetry.space_group_name_H-M   'P 1'
#
loop_
_entity.id
_entity.type
_entity.pdbx_description
1 polymer ?
#
loop_
_entity_poly.entity_id
_entity_poly.type
_entity_poly.pdbx_seq_one_letter_code
_entity_poly.pdbx_strand_id
1 'polypeptide(L)'
;YILGAVGVLQFDVTMARLKAEYAVDAIYEGVNYATARWVSCSDRKKLDDFKLKKQANLALDGEGHLSFLAPSEWNLSRTMELFPDIVFHKTREYS
;
A
#
# COMPACT_ATOMS: atom_id res chain seq x y z
N TYR A 1 -9.63 -6.36 -2.14
CA TYR A 1 -9.16 -5.65 -0.93
C TYR A 1 -7.78 -6.18 -0.58
N ILE A 2 -6.81 -5.30 -0.31
CA ILE A 2 -5.45 -5.68 0.11
C ILE A 2 -5.35 -5.38 1.60
N LEU A 3 -4.98 -6.38 2.40
CA LEU A 3 -4.79 -6.23 3.84
C LEU A 3 -3.29 -6.13 4.13
N GLY A 4 -2.84 -5.00 4.67
CA GLY A 4 -1.45 -4.78 5.08
C GLY A 4 -1.31 -4.94 6.58
N ALA A 5 -0.41 -5.79 7.04
CA ALA A 5 -0.08 -5.95 8.45
C ALA A 5 1.41 -5.71 8.69
N VAL A 6 1.75 -5.10 9.83
CA VAL A 6 3.15 -4.81 10.24
C VAL A 6 3.87 -6.09 10.69
N GLY A 7 3.14 -7.18 10.94
CA GLY A 7 3.68 -8.51 11.20
C GLY A 7 2.71 -9.61 10.74
N VAL A 8 3.27 -10.74 10.31
CA VAL A 8 2.51 -11.88 9.74
C VAL A 8 1.45 -12.42 10.71
N LEU A 9 1.69 -12.31 12.02
CA LEU A 9 0.80 -12.79 13.09
C LEU A 9 -0.56 -12.06 13.18
N GLN A 10 -0.73 -10.88 12.60
CA GLN A 10 -2.04 -10.19 12.60
C GLN A 10 -3.01 -10.72 11.54
N PHE A 11 -2.51 -11.46 10.54
CA PHE A 11 -3.35 -12.12 9.54
C PHE A 11 -4.16 -13.26 10.16
N ASP A 12 -3.54 -14.07 11.02
CA ASP A 12 -4.19 -15.24 11.64
C ASP A 12 -5.36 -14.84 12.56
N VAL A 13 -5.20 -13.76 13.34
CA VAL A 13 -6.25 -13.26 14.24
C VAL A 13 -7.43 -12.68 13.47
N THR A 14 -7.18 -11.94 12.38
CA THR A 14 -8.24 -11.35 11.56
C THR A 14 -9.07 -12.44 10.87
N MET A 15 -8.40 -13.49 10.38
CA MET A 15 -9.05 -14.63 9.73
C MET A 15 -9.86 -15.47 10.70
N ALA A 16 -9.34 -15.73 11.90
CA ALA A 16 -10.08 -16.41 12.95
C ALA A 16 -11.38 -15.65 13.30
N ARG A 17 -11.32 -14.32 13.37
CA ARG A 17 -12.50 -13.47 13.62
C ARG A 17 -13.48 -13.44 12.45
N LEU A 18 -13.02 -13.29 11.21
CA LEU A 18 -13.92 -13.30 10.03
C LEU A 18 -14.65 -14.64 9.87
N LYS A 19 -13.95 -15.76 10.13
CA LYS A 19 -14.56 -17.09 10.09
C LYS A 19 -15.54 -17.30 11.25
N ALA A 20 -15.18 -16.89 12.46
CA ALA A 20 -16.01 -17.08 13.64
C ALA A 20 -17.24 -16.14 13.69
N GLU A 21 -17.10 -14.89 13.27
CA GLU A 21 -18.15 -13.87 13.36
C GLU A 21 -19.03 -13.81 12.10
N TYR A 22 -18.50 -14.15 10.91
CA TYR A 22 -19.21 -13.93 9.63
C TYR A 22 -19.29 -15.14 8.70
N ALA A 23 -18.76 -16.32 9.10
CA ALA A 23 -18.75 -17.54 8.29
C ALA A 23 -18.20 -17.35 6.85
N VAL A 24 -17.23 -16.44 6.69
CA VAL A 24 -16.57 -16.18 5.40
C VAL A 24 -15.32 -17.05 5.28
N ASP A 25 -15.27 -17.90 4.25
CA ASP A 25 -14.04 -18.60 3.84
C ASP A 25 -13.24 -17.69 2.90
N ALA A 26 -12.22 -17.01 3.43
CA ALA A 26 -11.30 -16.17 2.65
C ALA A 26 -10.06 -16.97 2.21
N ILE A 27 -9.62 -16.75 0.97
CA ILE A 27 -8.43 -17.38 0.37
C ILE A 27 -7.31 -16.33 0.26
N TYR A 28 -6.09 -16.68 0.65
CA TYR A 28 -4.91 -15.85 0.43
C TYR A 28 -4.30 -16.12 -0.94
N GLU A 29 -4.05 -15.04 -1.69
CA GLU A 29 -3.03 -15.03 -2.72
C GLU A 29 -1.86 -14.18 -2.23
N GLY A 30 -0.65 -14.75 -2.25
CA GLY A 30 0.56 -14.01 -1.89
C GLY A 30 0.81 -12.89 -2.89
N VAL A 31 0.70 -11.65 -2.43
CA VAL A 31 1.03 -10.48 -3.25
C VAL A 31 2.50 -10.15 -3.05
N ASN A 32 3.28 -10.11 -4.14
CA ASN A 32 4.72 -9.84 -4.11
C ASN A 32 5.03 -8.34 -3.85
N TYR A 33 4.61 -7.81 -2.70
CA TYR A 33 4.95 -6.47 -2.25
C TYR A 33 5.85 -6.54 -1.01
N ALA A 34 7.01 -5.89 -1.09
CA ALA A 34 7.97 -5.84 0.02
C ALA A 34 7.66 -4.70 0.99
N THR A 35 7.13 -3.57 0.50
CA THR A 35 6.86 -2.41 1.36
C THR A 35 5.78 -1.49 0.80
N ALA A 36 5.12 -0.76 1.68
CA ALA A 36 4.13 0.26 1.34
C ALA A 36 4.58 1.65 1.83
N ARG A 37 4.31 2.68 1.03
CA ARG A 37 4.58 4.08 1.39
C ARG A 37 3.37 4.93 1.05
N TRP A 38 2.92 5.77 1.98
CA TRP A 38 1.98 6.82 1.60
C TRP A 38 2.69 7.79 0.67
N VAL A 39 1.96 8.27 -0.34
CA VAL A 39 2.51 9.21 -1.32
C VAL A 39 1.76 10.53 -1.27
N SER A 40 2.50 11.62 -1.35
CA SER A 40 1.96 12.97 -1.46
C SER A 40 2.79 13.80 -2.42
N CYS A 41 2.17 14.78 -3.07
CA CYS A 41 2.85 15.73 -3.93
C CYS A 41 2.13 17.07 -3.86
N SER A 42 2.88 18.17 -3.88
CA SER A 42 2.32 19.53 -3.94
C SER A 42 1.81 19.89 -5.34
N ASP A 43 2.36 19.29 -6.40
CA ASP A 43 1.93 19.50 -7.79
C ASP A 43 0.96 18.39 -8.24
N ARG A 44 -0.30 18.79 -8.45
CA ARG A 44 -1.36 17.88 -8.90
C ARG A 44 -1.05 17.22 -10.25
N LYS A 45 -0.43 17.93 -11.20
CA LYS A 45 -0.13 17.36 -12.53
C LYS A 45 0.89 16.25 -12.42
N LYS A 46 1.92 16.42 -11.58
CA LYS A 46 2.94 15.41 -11.33
C LYS A 46 2.37 14.20 -10.58
N LEU A 47 1.49 14.45 -9.62
CA LEU A 47 0.77 13.37 -8.93
C LEU A 47 -0.09 12.54 -9.88
N ASP A 48 -0.79 13.20 -10.82
CA ASP A 48 -1.65 12.51 -11.78
C ASP A 48 -0.84 11.71 -12.81
N ASP A 49 0.32 12.22 -13.27
CA ASP A 49 1.26 11.45 -14.10
C ASP A 49 1.83 10.23 -13.35
N PHE A 50 2.19 10.40 -12.07
CA PHE A 50 2.63 9.30 -11.21
C PHE A 50 1.53 8.25 -11.06
N LYS A 51 0.28 8.67 -10.80
CA LYS A 51 -0.87 7.77 -10.70
C LYS A 51 -1.07 6.95 -11.96
N LEU A 52 -0.98 7.59 -13.13
CA LEU A 52 -1.12 6.92 -14.42
C LEU A 52 -0.01 5.88 -14.64
N LYS A 53 1.25 6.25 -14.37
CA LYS A 53 2.42 5.38 -14.62
C LYS A 53 2.59 4.26 -13.60
N LYS A 54 2.08 4.43 -12.38
CA LYS A 54 2.23 3.47 -11.27
C LYS A 54 0.91 2.85 -10.82
N GLN A 55 -0.16 2.97 -11.60
CA GLN A 55 -1.51 2.51 -11.27
C GLN A 55 -1.55 1.08 -10.73
N ALA A 56 -0.79 0.15 -11.32
CA ALA A 56 -0.74 -1.25 -10.91
C ALA A 56 -0.22 -1.47 -9.49
N ASN A 57 0.54 -0.49 -8.97
CA ASN A 57 1.21 -0.52 -7.67
C ASN A 57 0.63 0.53 -6.72
N LEU A 58 -0.55 1.08 -7.02
CA LEU A 58 -1.21 2.06 -6.17
C LEU A 58 -2.47 1.48 -5.55
N ALA A 59 -2.66 1.81 -4.28
CA ALA A 59 -3.85 1.46 -3.52
C ALA A 59 -4.29 2.65 -2.67
N LEU A 60 -5.55 2.62 -2.27
CA LEU A 60 -6.08 3.49 -1.23
C LEU A 60 -6.12 2.68 0.07
N ASP A 61 -5.67 3.29 1.17
CA ASP A 61 -5.87 2.72 2.49
C ASP A 61 -7.33 2.90 2.98
N GLY A 62 -7.62 2.45 4.20
CA GLY A 62 -8.96 2.53 4.79
C GLY A 62 -9.51 3.95 4.98
N GLU A 63 -8.64 4.96 4.94
CA GLU A 63 -8.99 6.38 5.08
C GLU A 63 -8.96 7.13 3.73
N GLY A 64 -8.74 6.40 2.62
CA GLY A 64 -8.71 6.97 1.28
C GLY A 64 -7.36 7.59 0.90
N HIS A 65 -6.30 7.29 1.63
CA HIS A 65 -4.97 7.81 1.33
C HIS A 65 -4.23 6.97 0.30
N LEU A 66 -3.64 7.67 -0.68
CA LEU A 66 -2.88 7.03 -1.74
C LEU A 66 -1.58 6.44 -1.20
N SER A 67 -1.39 5.15 -1.47
CA SER A 67 -0.27 4.35 -1.03
C SER A 67 0.37 3.63 -2.21
N PHE A 68 1.69 3.72 -2.33
CA PHE A 68 2.48 2.99 -3.30
C PHE A 68 2.97 1.67 -2.69
N LEU A 69 2.67 0.57 -3.37
CA LEU A 69 3.04 -0.79 -3.02
C LEU A 69 4.27 -1.20 -3.84
N ALA A 70 5.44 -1.15 -3.22
CA ALA A 70 6.70 -1.46 -3.87
C ALA A 70 6.98 -2.98 -3.83
N PRO A 71 7.28 -3.63 -4.97
CA PRO A 71 7.63 -5.05 -5.02
C PRO A 71 8.95 -5.38 -4.32
N SER A 72 9.87 -4.41 -4.23
CA SER A 72 11.17 -4.52 -3.57
C SER A 72 11.68 -3.14 -3.16
N GLU A 73 12.64 -3.09 -2.22
CA GLU A 73 13.30 -1.83 -1.82
C GLU A 73 14.04 -1.17 -3.01
N TRP A 74 14.65 -1.96 -3.90
CA TRP A 74 15.27 -1.41 -5.11
C TRP A 74 14.24 -0.74 -6.04
N ASN A 75 13.04 -1.32 -6.18
CA ASN A 75 11.98 -0.72 -6.97
C ASN A 75 11.48 0.59 -6.35
N LEU A 76 11.39 0.65 -5.01
CA LEU A 76 11.07 1.87 -4.29
C LEU A 76 12.11 2.94 -4.58
N SER A 77 13.40 2.66 -4.35
CA SER A 77 14.50 3.62 -4.59
C SER A 77 14.50 4.14 -6.03
N ARG A 78 14.39 3.25 -7.02
CA ARG A 78 14.32 3.65 -8.43
C ARG A 78 13.09 4.49 -8.74
N THR A 79 11.95 4.20 -8.11
CA THR A 79 10.73 4.98 -8.29
C THR A 79 10.87 6.38 -7.67
N MET A 80 11.54 6.50 -6.52
CA MET A 80 11.85 7.80 -5.91
C MET A 80 12.77 8.64 -6.80
N GLU A 81 13.76 8.02 -7.46
CA GLU A 81 14.65 8.69 -8.42
C GLU A 81 13.91 9.20 -9.67
N LEU A 82 12.99 8.39 -10.20
CA LEU A 82 12.20 8.75 -11.39
C LEU A 82 11.13 9.81 -11.12
N PHE A 83 10.67 9.90 -9.88
CA PHE A 83 9.59 10.80 -9.45
C PHE A 83 10.03 11.60 -8.22
N PRO A 84 11.05 12.48 -8.35
CA PRO A 84 11.64 13.19 -7.22
C PRO A 84 10.67 14.17 -6.54
N ASP A 85 9.61 14.58 -7.24
CA ASP A 85 8.57 15.46 -6.72
C ASP A 85 7.52 14.74 -5.86
N ILE A 86 7.52 13.41 -5.87
CA ILE A 86 6.61 12.60 -5.06
C ILE A 86 7.30 12.28 -3.75
N VAL A 87 6.66 12.63 -2.64
CA VAL A 87 7.16 12.33 -1.30
C VAL A 87 6.61 10.98 -0.86
N PHE A 88 7.51 10.07 -0.45
CA PHE A 88 7.19 8.73 0.03
C PHE A 88 7.37 8.66 1.55
N HIS A 89 6.26 8.55 2.28
CA HIS A 89 6.25 8.54 3.74
C HIS A 89 6.36 7.12 4.28
N LYS A 90 7.28 6.91 5.23
CA LYS A 90 7.42 5.64 5.97
C LYS A 90 6.37 5.47 7.06
N THR A 91 5.93 6.58 7.64
CA THR A 91 4.94 6.65 8.71
C THR A 91 3.99 7.80 8.41
N ARG A 92 2.75 7.67 8.85
CA ARG A 92 1.78 8.76 8.81
C ARG A 92 1.09 8.85 10.17
N GLU A 93 0.85 10.08 10.63
CA GLU A 93 0.09 10.33 11.85
C GLU A 93 -1.36 9.88 11.65
N TYR A 94 -1.87 9.12 12.62
CA TYR A 94 -3.27 8.69 12.68
C TYR A 94 -4.11 9.88 13.16
N SER A 95 -5.20 10.21 12.46
CA SER A 95 -6.14 11.28 12.87
C SER A 95 -7.30 10.73 13.67
#